data_AF-A0A2A2LV08-F1
#
_entry.id   AF-A0A2A2LV08-F1
#
_cell.length_a   1.000
_cell.length_b   1.000
_cell.length_c   1.000
_cell.angle_alpha   90.00
_cell.angle_beta   90.00
_cell.angle_gamma   90.00
#
_symmetry.space_group_name_H-M   'P 1'
#
loop_
_entity.id
_entity.type
_entity.pdbx_description
1 polymer ?
#
loop_
_entity_poly.entity_id
_entity_poly.type
_entity_poly.pdbx_seq_one_letter_code
_entity_poly.pdbx_strand_id
1 'polypeptide(L)'
;MATLVSGGSGGEQASSSSQSKTPPANVSGSSSARPSTSHHSLKRLQSNGMSTAGEPQKPPDAKQVLEFLRDHFVHDEPILSSLNIENISELDTLLTDIIKDCLSCACSNVVKDQETEELIGVCLASRTTIFDEQMDRLCKYTFNDKQLQIAVEFLKYVFNRVDIAYHIDQHGVGKPIFIALIAVRKDRQKQGIATSMLQKW
;
A
#
# COMPACT_ATOMS: atom_id res chain seq x y z
N MET A 1 -3.30 -28.16 15.12
CA MET A 1 -4.28 -28.67 16.09
C MET A 1 -4.62 -27.53 17.04
N ALA A 2 -5.86 -27.05 17.01
CA ALA A 2 -6.32 -25.92 17.78
C ALA A 2 -7.13 -26.42 18.98
N THR A 3 -6.79 -25.95 20.18
CA THR A 3 -7.56 -26.16 21.40
C THR A 3 -8.08 -24.79 21.85
N LEU A 4 -9.38 -24.58 21.73
CA LEU A 4 -10.12 -23.47 22.34
C LEU A 4 -10.68 -23.98 23.68
N VAL A 5 -10.36 -23.29 24.78
CA VAL A 5 -11.01 -23.48 26.09
C VAL A 5 -11.84 -22.24 26.38
N SER A 6 -13.14 -22.46 26.53
CA SER A 6 -14.16 -21.48 26.89
C SER A 6 -14.13 -21.23 28.40
N GLY A 7 -13.89 -20.00 28.83
CA GLY A 7 -14.03 -19.57 30.23
C GLY A 7 -15.49 -19.27 30.57
N GLY A 8 -15.98 -19.89 31.64
CA GLY A 8 -17.35 -19.78 32.13
C GLY A 8 -17.71 -18.43 32.76
N SER A 9 -19.01 -18.11 32.71
CA SER A 9 -19.66 -17.00 33.40
C SER A 9 -20.32 -17.44 34.70
N GLY A 10 -20.37 -16.52 35.66
CA GLY A 10 -21.10 -16.59 36.94
C GLY A 10 -20.18 -16.14 38.07
N GLY A 11 -20.48 -15.18 38.94
CA GLY A 11 -21.68 -14.39 39.21
C GLY A 11 -21.54 -13.86 40.66
N GLU A 12 -22.18 -12.73 40.93
CA GLU A 12 -22.60 -12.20 42.25
C GLU A 12 -21.78 -11.12 43.00
N GLN A 13 -22.60 -10.26 43.62
CA GLN A 13 -22.44 -8.93 44.21
C GLN A 13 -21.69 -8.90 45.55
N ALA A 14 -21.14 -7.74 45.93
CA ALA A 14 -21.72 -6.87 46.98
C ALA A 14 -20.77 -5.73 47.44
N SER A 15 -21.40 -4.59 47.74
CA SER A 15 -20.89 -3.30 48.17
C SER A 15 -20.43 -3.23 49.64
N SER A 16 -19.43 -2.40 49.95
CA SER A 16 -19.45 -1.59 51.18
C SER A 16 -18.58 -0.32 51.05
N SER A 17 -19.08 0.75 51.66
CA SER A 17 -18.62 2.13 51.63
C SER A 17 -17.70 2.48 52.80
N SER A 18 -16.70 3.34 52.59
CA SER A 18 -16.17 4.21 53.65
C SER A 18 -15.53 5.47 53.06
N GLN A 19 -16.06 6.62 53.49
CA GLN A 19 -15.58 7.97 53.21
C GLN A 19 -14.33 8.30 54.04
N SER A 20 -13.38 9.04 53.45
CA SER A 20 -12.58 10.05 54.17
C SER A 20 -12.03 11.11 53.20
N LYS A 21 -11.94 12.35 53.71
CA LYS A 21 -11.88 13.66 53.04
C LYS A 21 -10.44 14.19 52.80
N THR A 22 -10.14 14.65 51.55
CA THR A 22 -9.40 15.89 51.07
C THR A 22 -7.97 16.28 51.56
N PRO A 23 -7.19 17.20 50.90
CA PRO A 23 -7.37 18.01 49.66
C PRO A 23 -6.11 18.00 48.71
N PRO A 24 -5.79 18.98 47.81
CA PRO A 24 -5.42 18.68 46.41
C PRO A 24 -3.94 18.96 46.06
N ALA A 25 -3.41 18.30 45.02
CA ALA A 25 -2.13 18.68 44.41
C ALA A 25 -2.37 19.18 42.98
N ASN A 26 -2.14 20.48 42.82
CA ASN A 26 -2.11 21.23 41.59
C ASN A 26 -0.92 20.76 40.73
N VAL A 27 -1.16 20.26 39.51
CA VAL A 27 -0.08 20.11 38.51
C VAL A 27 -0.55 20.70 37.19
N SER A 28 0.19 21.75 36.82
CA SER A 28 0.07 22.63 35.67
C SER A 28 -0.10 21.89 34.34
N GLY A 29 -1.03 22.39 33.53
CA GLY A 29 -1.17 21.99 32.14
C GLY A 29 0.04 22.42 31.32
N SER A 30 0.75 21.45 30.75
CA SER A 30 1.58 21.69 29.57
C SER A 30 0.76 21.38 28.33
N SER A 31 0.30 22.42 27.65
CA SER A 31 -0.21 22.31 26.29
C SER A 31 0.95 21.90 25.36
N SER A 32 1.11 20.60 25.12
CA SER A 32 1.92 20.12 24.01
C SER A 32 1.23 20.48 22.71
N ALA A 33 1.69 21.57 22.11
CA ALA A 33 1.33 21.98 20.77
C ALA A 33 1.59 20.82 19.80
N ARG A 34 0.54 20.42 19.07
CA ARG A 34 0.67 19.57 17.87
C ARG A 34 1.64 20.27 16.90
N PRO A 35 2.71 19.61 16.42
CA PRO A 35 3.47 20.15 15.32
C PRO A 35 2.57 20.10 14.07
N SER A 36 2.25 21.28 13.54
CA SER A 36 1.62 21.45 12.24
C SER A 36 2.56 20.87 11.17
N THR A 37 2.12 19.82 10.50
CA THR A 37 2.82 19.24 9.35
C THR A 37 2.96 20.30 8.26
N SER A 38 4.21 20.58 7.90
CA SER A 38 4.61 21.55 6.89
C SER A 38 4.11 21.16 5.50
N HIS A 39 3.07 21.85 5.01
CA HIS A 39 2.55 21.74 3.63
C HIS A 39 3.49 22.29 2.55
N HIS A 40 4.72 22.67 2.88
CA HIS A 40 5.59 23.39 1.95
C HIS A 40 6.33 22.48 0.93
N SER A 41 6.54 21.20 1.23
CA SER A 41 7.34 20.30 0.39
C SER A 41 6.58 19.65 -0.78
N LEU A 42 5.25 19.54 -0.69
CA LEU A 42 4.41 18.91 -1.73
C LEU A 42 4.15 19.83 -2.94
N LYS A 43 4.49 21.12 -2.86
CA LYS A 43 4.26 22.09 -3.95
C LYS A 43 5.05 21.77 -5.22
N ARG A 44 6.11 20.96 -5.12
CA ARG A 44 7.07 20.68 -6.20
C ARG A 44 6.81 19.36 -6.94
N LEU A 45 5.66 18.71 -6.72
CA LEU A 45 5.32 17.41 -7.29
C LEU A 45 4.30 17.55 -8.43
N GLN A 46 4.49 16.83 -9.53
CA GLN A 46 3.47 16.64 -10.56
C GLN A 46 2.89 15.23 -10.47
N SER A 47 1.62 15.06 -10.83
CA SER A 47 1.00 13.74 -10.90
C SER A 47 0.10 13.63 -12.12
N ASN A 48 0.03 12.44 -12.71
CA ASN A 48 -0.74 12.16 -13.93
C ASN A 48 -2.29 12.22 -13.78
N GLY A 49 -2.82 12.86 -12.72
CA GLY A 49 -4.26 12.95 -12.45
C GLY A 49 -4.90 14.33 -12.69
N MET A 50 -4.13 15.42 -12.70
CA MET A 50 -4.65 16.77 -13.01
C MET A 50 -3.50 17.78 -13.07
N SER A 51 -3.19 18.28 -14.27
CA SER A 51 -2.47 19.54 -14.44
C SER A 51 -3.46 20.70 -14.37
N THR A 52 -3.10 21.77 -13.67
CA THR A 52 -3.87 23.03 -13.64
C THR A 52 -3.92 23.76 -15.00
N ALA A 53 -3.33 23.18 -16.04
CA ALA A 53 -3.39 23.61 -17.43
C ALA A 53 -3.65 22.37 -18.29
N GLY A 54 -4.73 22.41 -19.08
CA GLY A 54 -5.35 21.27 -19.76
C GLY A 54 -4.60 20.61 -20.92
N GLU A 55 -3.30 20.31 -20.77
CA GLU A 55 -2.59 19.43 -21.69
C GLU A 55 -2.64 17.96 -21.21
N PRO A 56 -2.91 16.99 -22.11
CA PRO A 56 -2.85 15.58 -21.77
C PRO A 56 -1.42 15.20 -21.41
N GLN A 57 -1.18 14.86 -20.14
CA GLN A 57 0.13 14.42 -19.68
C GLN A 57 0.48 13.08 -20.35
N LYS A 58 1.71 12.96 -20.88
CA LYS A 58 2.18 11.72 -21.51
C LYS A 58 2.05 10.56 -20.50
N PRO A 59 1.49 9.40 -20.89
CA PRO A 59 1.40 8.26 -20.00
C PRO A 59 2.81 7.85 -19.53
N PRO A 60 2.96 7.36 -18.28
CA PRO A 60 4.26 6.94 -17.77
C PRO A 60 4.84 5.84 -18.65
N ASP A 61 6.14 5.94 -18.97
CA ASP A 61 6.81 4.90 -19.73
C ASP A 61 7.02 3.67 -18.83
N ALA A 62 6.56 2.50 -19.30
CA ALA A 62 6.65 1.25 -18.55
C ALA A 62 8.08 0.90 -18.17
N LYS A 63 9.06 1.23 -19.04
CA LYS A 63 10.48 1.00 -18.74
C LYS A 63 10.97 1.88 -17.61
N GLN A 64 10.60 3.17 -17.63
CA GLN A 64 10.94 4.12 -16.57
C GLN A 64 10.37 3.68 -15.21
N VAL A 65 9.14 3.16 -15.20
CA VAL A 65 8.50 2.63 -13.99
C VAL A 65 9.21 1.36 -13.51
N LEU A 66 9.57 0.44 -14.40
CA LEU A 66 10.29 -0.78 -14.04
C LEU A 66 11.65 -0.45 -13.38
N GLU A 67 12.42 0.44 -13.98
CA GLU A 67 13.71 0.89 -13.44
C GLU A 67 13.55 1.51 -12.05
N PHE A 68 12.55 2.38 -11.87
CA PHE A 68 12.22 2.96 -10.56
C PHE A 68 11.85 1.89 -9.52
N LEU A 69 11.09 0.86 -9.89
CA LEU A 69 10.72 -0.22 -8.95
C LEU A 69 11.93 -1.08 -8.58
N ARG A 70 12.87 -1.33 -9.49
CA ARG A 70 14.13 -2.01 -9.14
C ARG A 70 14.88 -1.24 -8.05
N ASP A 71 15.03 0.07 -8.25
CA ASP A 71 15.86 0.91 -7.39
C ASP A 71 15.22 1.22 -6.02
N HIS A 72 13.88 1.23 -5.95
CA HIS A 72 13.17 1.76 -4.77
C HIS A 72 12.09 0.85 -4.19
N PHE A 73 11.71 -0.22 -4.87
CA PHE A 73 10.70 -1.16 -4.38
C PHE A 73 11.30 -2.51 -4.01
N VAL A 74 12.06 -3.14 -4.91
CA VAL A 74 12.58 -4.52 -4.71
C VAL A 74 13.39 -4.67 -3.42
N HIS A 75 14.19 -3.66 -3.08
CA HIS A 75 15.06 -3.69 -1.90
C HIS A 75 14.41 -3.20 -0.60
N ASP A 76 13.27 -2.51 -0.68
CA ASP A 76 12.59 -1.92 0.48
C ASP A 76 11.26 -2.64 0.81
N GLU A 77 10.66 -3.38 -0.15
CA GLU A 77 9.43 -4.14 0.07
C GLU A 77 9.71 -5.36 0.97
N PRO A 78 8.94 -5.58 2.06
CA PRO A 78 9.27 -6.59 3.08
C PRO A 78 9.44 -8.03 2.58
N ILE A 79 8.62 -8.49 1.62
CA ILE A 79 8.67 -9.87 1.13
C ILE A 79 9.90 -10.02 0.22
N LEU A 80 10.03 -9.17 -0.79
CA LEU A 80 11.12 -9.23 -1.78
C LEU A 80 12.49 -9.01 -1.14
N SER A 81 12.62 -8.03 -0.23
CA SER A 81 13.86 -7.75 0.47
C SER A 81 14.30 -8.88 1.40
N SER A 82 13.36 -9.64 1.98
CA SER A 82 13.67 -10.78 2.84
C SER A 82 14.11 -12.02 2.07
N LEU A 83 13.64 -12.16 0.83
CA LEU A 83 13.83 -13.37 0.04
C LEU A 83 15.12 -13.35 -0.80
N ASN A 84 15.81 -12.22 -0.93
CA ASN A 84 17.07 -12.07 -1.67
C ASN A 84 17.03 -12.76 -3.05
N ILE A 85 16.05 -12.38 -3.88
CA ILE A 85 15.84 -12.97 -5.21
C ILE A 85 17.08 -12.74 -6.08
N GLU A 86 17.66 -13.82 -6.59
CA GLU A 86 18.88 -13.79 -7.40
C GLU A 86 18.56 -13.57 -8.88
N ASN A 87 17.47 -14.19 -9.37
CA ASN A 87 17.06 -14.06 -10.76
C ASN A 87 16.21 -12.81 -11.00
N ILE A 88 16.90 -11.68 -11.19
CA ILE A 88 16.28 -10.39 -11.47
C ILE A 88 15.45 -10.42 -12.77
N SER A 89 15.81 -11.24 -13.76
CA SER A 89 15.07 -11.30 -15.04
C SER A 89 13.65 -11.88 -14.91
N GLU A 90 13.47 -12.87 -14.04
CA GLU A 90 12.14 -13.43 -13.77
C GLU A 90 11.30 -12.45 -12.94
N LEU A 91 11.92 -11.79 -11.96
CA LEU A 91 11.26 -10.72 -11.20
C LEU A 91 10.85 -9.54 -12.11
N ASP A 92 11.70 -9.16 -13.06
CA ASP A 92 11.38 -8.12 -14.04
C ASP A 92 10.22 -8.49 -14.92
N THR A 93 10.11 -9.78 -15.29
CA THR A 93 8.97 -10.29 -16.07
C THR A 93 7.68 -10.11 -15.27
N LEU A 94 7.67 -10.53 -14.00
CA LEU A 94 6.52 -10.35 -13.10
C LEU A 94 6.14 -8.87 -12.95
N LEU A 95 7.12 -8.00 -12.65
CA LEU A 95 6.88 -6.57 -12.46
C LEU A 95 6.40 -5.89 -13.75
N THR A 96 7.00 -6.23 -14.90
CA THR A 96 6.61 -5.68 -16.21
C THR A 96 5.16 -5.99 -16.54
N ASP A 97 4.73 -7.21 -16.25
CA ASP A 97 3.36 -7.65 -16.48
C ASP A 97 2.37 -6.88 -15.59
N ILE A 98 2.68 -6.70 -14.30
CA ILE A 98 1.89 -5.86 -13.39
C ILE A 98 1.84 -4.41 -13.89
N ILE A 99 2.97 -3.84 -14.31
CA ILE A 99 3.06 -2.48 -14.84
C ILE A 99 2.15 -2.31 -16.05
N LYS A 100 2.21 -3.22 -17.03
CA LYS A 100 1.39 -3.13 -18.25
C LYS A 100 -0.10 -3.14 -17.95
N ASP A 101 -0.53 -4.04 -17.06
CA ASP A 101 -1.92 -4.16 -16.65
C ASP A 101 -2.41 -2.89 -15.95
N CYS A 102 -1.60 -2.35 -15.04
CA CYS A 102 -2.00 -1.22 -14.22
C CYS A 102 -1.84 0.14 -14.90
N LEU A 103 -0.88 0.34 -15.81
CA LEU A 103 -0.61 1.66 -16.41
C LEU A 103 -1.79 2.18 -17.26
N SER A 104 -2.62 1.29 -17.79
CA SER A 104 -3.84 1.67 -18.50
C SER A 104 -4.98 2.11 -17.57
N CYS A 105 -4.88 1.82 -16.26
CA CYS A 105 -5.90 2.14 -15.28
C CYS A 105 -5.80 3.60 -14.87
N ALA A 106 -6.90 4.35 -15.01
CA ALA A 106 -6.99 5.75 -14.58
C ALA A 106 -6.75 5.97 -13.07
N CYS A 107 -6.86 4.91 -12.26
CA CYS A 107 -6.56 4.96 -10.84
C CYS A 107 -5.07 4.81 -10.55
N SER A 108 -4.27 4.27 -11.49
CA SER A 108 -2.81 4.29 -11.34
C SER A 108 -2.29 5.71 -11.40
N ASN A 109 -1.30 6.02 -10.59
CA ASN A 109 -0.70 7.34 -10.56
C ASN A 109 0.82 7.26 -10.40
N VAL A 110 1.49 8.20 -11.07
CA VAL A 110 2.93 8.38 -10.99
C VAL A 110 3.18 9.82 -10.61
N VAL A 111 4.08 10.01 -9.65
CA VAL A 111 4.48 11.31 -9.14
C VAL A 111 5.89 11.60 -9.64
N LYS A 112 6.07 12.77 -10.24
CA LYS A 112 7.36 13.26 -10.74
C LYS A 112 7.80 14.53 -10.04
N ASP A 113 9.11 14.73 -9.98
CA ASP A 113 9.69 16.02 -9.62
C ASP A 113 9.39 17.04 -10.73
N GLN A 114 8.92 18.24 -10.38
CA GLN A 114 8.62 19.29 -11.35
C GLN A 114 9.84 19.82 -12.10
N GLU A 115 11.03 19.76 -11.49
CA GLU A 115 12.25 20.36 -12.05
C GLU A 115 13.05 19.32 -12.83
N THR A 116 13.18 18.10 -12.28
CA THR A 116 14.03 17.05 -12.88
C THR A 116 13.25 16.05 -13.74
N GLU A 117 11.91 16.06 -13.69
CA GLU A 117 11.03 15.07 -14.34
C GLU A 117 11.31 13.60 -13.91
N GLU A 118 12.08 13.41 -12.83
CA GLU A 118 12.37 12.11 -12.25
C GLU A 118 11.17 11.54 -11.52
N LEU A 119 11.03 10.20 -11.53
CA LEU A 119 10.02 9.52 -10.74
C LEU A 119 10.33 9.66 -9.24
N ILE A 120 9.32 10.08 -8.48
CA ILE A 120 9.36 10.17 -7.02
C ILE A 120 8.46 9.10 -6.39
N GLY A 121 7.36 8.74 -7.03
CA GLY A 121 6.45 7.75 -6.50
C GLY A 121 5.63 7.09 -7.60
N VAL A 122 5.27 5.84 -7.37
CA VAL A 122 4.44 5.03 -8.25
C VAL A 122 3.37 4.36 -7.40
N CYS A 123 2.12 4.45 -7.85
CA CYS A 123 0.99 3.71 -7.31
C CYS A 123 0.30 3.02 -8.48
N LEU A 124 0.39 1.69 -8.54
CA LEU A 124 -0.22 0.90 -9.60
C LEU A 124 -1.50 0.26 -9.08
N ALA A 125 -2.59 0.52 -9.79
CA ALA A 125 -3.91 0.07 -9.44
C ALA A 125 -4.59 -0.63 -10.62
N SER A 126 -5.48 -1.56 -10.31
CA SER A 126 -6.31 -2.29 -11.28
C SER A 126 -7.77 -2.26 -10.87
N ARG A 127 -8.66 -2.34 -11.86
CA ARG A 127 -10.09 -2.61 -11.64
C ARG A 127 -10.31 -4.11 -11.54
N THR A 128 -11.47 -4.54 -11.04
CA THR A 128 -11.81 -5.96 -10.88
C THR A 128 -11.50 -6.82 -12.10
N THR A 129 -11.85 -6.37 -13.31
CA THR A 129 -11.63 -7.13 -14.54
C THR A 129 -10.14 -7.43 -14.79
N ILE A 130 -9.27 -6.46 -14.50
CA ILE A 130 -7.81 -6.60 -14.66
C ILE A 130 -7.23 -7.40 -13.48
N PHE A 131 -7.79 -7.22 -12.28
CA PHE A 131 -7.38 -7.96 -11.09
C PHE A 131 -7.55 -9.48 -11.28
N ASP A 132 -8.69 -9.92 -11.82
CA ASP A 132 -8.92 -11.35 -12.07
C ASP A 132 -7.91 -11.92 -13.09
N GLU A 133 -7.62 -11.18 -14.16
CA GLU A 133 -6.59 -11.54 -15.15
C GLU A 133 -5.17 -11.61 -14.54
N GLN A 134 -4.87 -10.70 -13.59
CA GLN A 134 -3.60 -10.70 -12.85
C GLN A 134 -3.48 -11.94 -11.98
N MET A 135 -4.55 -12.35 -11.29
CA MET A 135 -4.56 -13.55 -10.46
C MET A 135 -4.42 -14.82 -11.29
N ASP A 136 -5.12 -14.91 -12.41
CA ASP A 136 -5.00 -16.01 -13.37
C ASP A 136 -3.57 -16.15 -13.90
N ARG A 137 -2.91 -15.01 -14.20
CA ARG A 137 -1.52 -14.99 -14.67
C ARG A 137 -0.55 -15.38 -13.57
N LEU A 138 -0.76 -14.90 -12.34
CA LEU A 138 0.03 -15.26 -11.17
C LEU A 138 0.01 -16.79 -10.95
N CYS A 139 -1.14 -17.43 -11.15
CA CYS A 139 -1.31 -18.89 -11.09
C CYS A 139 -0.58 -19.66 -12.19
N LYS A 140 -0.30 -19.03 -13.34
CA LYS A 140 0.34 -19.67 -14.52
C LYS A 140 1.85 -19.52 -14.56
N TYR A 141 2.45 -18.62 -13.78
CA TYR A 141 3.90 -18.45 -13.80
C TYR A 141 4.64 -19.73 -13.37
N THR A 142 5.65 -20.09 -14.15
CA THR A 142 6.59 -21.17 -13.87
C THR A 142 8.00 -20.58 -13.81
N PHE A 143 8.30 -19.89 -12.70
CA PHE A 143 9.64 -19.34 -12.44
C PHE A 143 10.62 -20.44 -12.04
N ASN A 144 11.90 -20.28 -12.33
CA ASN A 144 12.96 -21.20 -11.89
C ASN A 144 13.59 -20.77 -10.56
N ASP A 145 13.54 -19.48 -10.24
CA ASP A 145 14.04 -18.95 -8.97
C ASP A 145 13.15 -19.38 -7.81
N LYS A 146 13.74 -20.11 -6.85
CA LYS A 146 13.02 -20.66 -5.70
C LYS A 146 12.46 -19.57 -4.78
N GLN A 147 13.15 -18.46 -4.63
CA GLN A 147 12.74 -17.37 -3.76
C GLN A 147 11.56 -16.62 -4.37
N LEU A 148 11.60 -16.40 -5.68
CA LEU A 148 10.47 -15.85 -6.43
C LEU A 148 9.27 -16.80 -6.41
N GLN A 149 9.47 -18.12 -6.54
CA GLN A 149 8.40 -19.10 -6.37
C GLN A 149 7.76 -18.98 -4.97
N ILE A 150 8.54 -18.85 -3.90
CA ILE A 150 8.03 -18.66 -2.54
C ILE A 150 7.19 -17.39 -2.44
N ALA A 151 7.66 -16.26 -2.98
CA ALA A 151 6.91 -15.01 -2.99
C ALA A 151 5.56 -15.16 -3.70
N VAL A 152 5.56 -15.80 -4.87
CA VAL A 152 4.38 -16.03 -5.69
C VAL A 152 3.39 -16.96 -5.00
N GLU A 153 3.85 -18.07 -4.43
CA GLU A 153 3.00 -19.00 -3.67
C GLU A 153 2.42 -18.36 -2.40
N PHE A 154 3.20 -17.50 -1.72
CA PHE A 154 2.69 -16.72 -0.59
C PHE A 154 1.54 -15.80 -1.03
N LEU A 155 1.70 -15.07 -2.13
CA LEU A 155 0.65 -14.20 -2.66
C LEU A 155 -0.60 -15.01 -3.04
N LYS A 156 -0.45 -16.11 -3.79
CA LYS A 156 -1.57 -17.01 -4.13
C LYS A 156 -2.32 -17.48 -2.89
N TYR A 157 -1.59 -17.88 -1.85
CA TYR A 157 -2.18 -18.34 -0.61
C TYR A 157 -2.97 -17.24 0.11
N VAL A 158 -2.45 -16.01 0.17
CA VAL A 158 -3.17 -14.86 0.73
C VAL A 158 -4.46 -14.61 -0.05
N PHE A 159 -4.39 -14.53 -1.39
CA PHE A 159 -5.55 -14.29 -2.22
C PHE A 159 -6.60 -15.41 -2.16
N ASN A 160 -6.17 -16.67 -2.12
CA ASN A 160 -7.09 -17.81 -1.97
C ASN A 160 -7.80 -17.85 -0.61
N ARG A 161 -7.21 -17.24 0.43
CA ARG A 161 -7.81 -17.19 1.77
C ARG A 161 -8.73 -16.01 2.00
N VAL A 162 -8.53 -14.93 1.25
CA VAL A 162 -9.37 -13.74 1.36
C VAL A 162 -10.51 -13.88 0.37
N ASP A 163 -11.73 -14.03 0.88
CA ASP A 163 -12.93 -13.97 0.04
C ASP A 163 -13.20 -12.50 -0.34
N ILE A 164 -12.44 -12.02 -1.34
CA ILE A 164 -12.51 -10.64 -1.84
C ILE A 164 -13.93 -10.32 -2.31
N ALA A 165 -14.60 -11.26 -2.97
CA ALA A 165 -15.97 -11.10 -3.44
C ALA A 165 -16.93 -10.86 -2.27
N TYR A 166 -16.84 -11.68 -1.22
CA TYR A 166 -17.62 -11.48 0.00
C TYR A 166 -17.39 -10.09 0.60
N HIS A 167 -16.13 -9.63 0.71
CA HIS A 167 -15.83 -8.32 1.28
C HIS A 167 -16.36 -7.15 0.44
N ILE A 168 -16.31 -7.25 -0.89
CA ILE A 168 -16.88 -6.26 -1.79
C ILE A 168 -18.40 -6.17 -1.60
N ASP A 169 -19.07 -7.32 -1.56
CA ASP A 169 -20.53 -7.41 -1.44
C ASP A 169 -21.01 -6.92 -0.07
N GLN A 170 -20.37 -7.36 1.02
CA GLN A 170 -20.74 -6.94 2.39
C GLN A 170 -20.64 -5.43 2.61
N HIS A 171 -19.70 -4.77 1.94
CA HIS A 171 -19.49 -3.33 2.04
C HIS A 171 -20.19 -2.53 0.93
N GLY A 172 -20.95 -3.18 0.05
CA GLY A 172 -21.68 -2.52 -1.04
C GLY A 172 -20.75 -1.80 -2.03
N VAL A 173 -19.53 -2.29 -2.22
CA VAL A 173 -18.52 -1.63 -3.05
C VAL A 173 -18.81 -1.91 -4.54
N GLY A 174 -19.47 -0.98 -5.22
CA GLY A 174 -19.87 -1.21 -6.61
C GLY A 174 -18.73 -1.21 -7.64
N LYS A 175 -17.60 -0.53 -7.36
CA LYS A 175 -16.45 -0.40 -8.27
C LYS A 175 -15.15 -0.42 -7.48
N PRO A 176 -14.71 -1.60 -6.99
CA PRO A 176 -13.49 -1.69 -6.20
C PRO A 176 -12.27 -1.37 -7.06
N ILE A 177 -11.28 -0.75 -6.42
CA ILE A 177 -9.96 -0.50 -6.99
C ILE A 177 -8.96 -1.28 -6.16
N PHE A 178 -8.17 -2.10 -6.83
CA PHE A 178 -7.13 -2.92 -6.20
C PHE A 178 -5.79 -2.25 -6.40
N ILE A 179 -5.02 -2.11 -5.32
CA ILE A 179 -3.68 -1.53 -5.36
C ILE A 179 -2.68 -2.67 -5.43
N ALA A 180 -2.08 -2.86 -6.59
CA ALA A 180 -1.11 -3.93 -6.81
C ALA A 180 0.22 -3.63 -6.13
N LEU A 181 0.70 -2.39 -6.25
CA LEU A 181 1.90 -1.93 -5.56
C LEU A 181 1.92 -0.41 -5.38
N ILE A 182 2.62 0.02 -4.34
CA ILE A 182 2.90 1.42 -4.06
C ILE A 182 4.36 1.56 -3.64
N ALA A 183 5.08 2.49 -4.26
CA ALA A 183 6.49 2.75 -4.00
C ALA A 183 6.76 4.25 -3.98
N VAL A 184 7.63 4.68 -3.07
CA VAL A 184 8.10 6.07 -2.98
C VAL A 184 9.62 6.04 -2.85
N ARG A 185 10.27 6.91 -3.62
CA ARG A 185 11.71 7.08 -3.62
C ARG A 185 12.24 7.29 -2.20
N LYS A 186 13.31 6.59 -1.85
CA LYS A 186 13.79 6.47 -0.46
C LYS A 186 14.08 7.81 0.21
N ASP A 187 14.70 8.74 -0.50
CA ASP A 187 15.00 10.11 -0.05
C ASP A 187 13.76 11.01 0.10
N ARG A 188 12.63 10.60 -0.48
CA ARG A 188 11.34 11.32 -0.44
C ARG A 188 10.29 10.64 0.46
N GLN A 189 10.64 9.55 1.11
CA GLN A 189 9.76 8.89 2.09
C GLN A 189 9.44 9.82 3.28
N LYS A 190 8.38 9.51 4.02
CA LYS A 190 7.88 10.28 5.19
C LYS A 190 7.39 11.71 4.86
N GLN A 191 7.26 12.07 3.58
CA GLN A 191 6.71 13.36 3.14
C GLN A 191 5.20 13.28 2.80
N GLY A 192 4.53 12.18 3.13
CA GLY A 192 3.10 11.98 2.83
C GLY A 192 2.76 11.70 1.37
N ILE A 193 3.77 11.41 0.52
CA ILE A 193 3.58 11.19 -0.92
C ILE A 193 2.69 9.98 -1.19
N ALA A 194 2.96 8.84 -0.55
CA ALA A 194 2.12 7.63 -0.66
C ALA A 194 0.67 7.92 -0.26
N THR A 195 0.46 8.60 0.88
CA THR A 195 -0.88 9.01 1.33
C THR A 195 -1.57 9.91 0.31
N SER A 196 -0.85 10.86 -0.29
CA SER A 196 -1.40 11.73 -1.33
C SER A 196 -1.78 10.98 -2.61
N MET A 197 -1.03 9.93 -3.00
CA MET A 197 -1.39 9.09 -4.14
C MET A 197 -2.69 8.30 -3.89
N LEU A 198 -2.89 7.82 -2.66
CA LEU A 198 -4.07 7.04 -2.27
C LEU A 198 -5.35 7.88 -2.13
N GLN A 199 -5.23 9.19 -1.92
CA GLN A 199 -6.37 10.10 -1.73
C GLN A 199 -6.99 10.59 -3.06
N LYS A 200 -6.46 10.19 -4.21
CA LYS A 200 -6.83 10.77 -5.51
C LYS A 200 -8.03 10.12 -6.20
N TRP A 201 -8.77 9.22 -5.54
CA TRP A 201 -9.80 8.38 -6.17
C TRP A 201 -11.17 8.53 -5.52
#